data_AF-A0A7U9RZP5-F1
#
_entry.id   AF-A0A7U9RZP5-F1
#
_cell.length_a   1.000
_cell.length_b   1.000
_cell.length_c   1.000
_cell.angle_alpha   90.00
_cell.angle_beta   90.00
_cell.angle_gamma   90.00
#
_symmetry.space_group_name_H-M   'P 1'
#
loop_
_entity.id
_entity.type
_entity.pdbx_description
1 polymer ?
#
loop_
_entity_poly.entity_id
_entity_poly.type
_entity_poly.pdbx_seq_one_letter_code
_entity_poly.pdbx_strand_id
1 'polypeptide(L)'
;MDLYHDCVKDLSGKIGKIMKLNGRIRRMDSMMIESNIRFLSRMELIYTCISKLVVYLSKKQPDMVSDPLKHYAGPNEYNRVFYHQRNDDMEAMIQTLLTDSDCLLELCKTDFEEATEYQLFVRCLSDQTVVENDKRRLRTREDGTMNSSALQNPSDPDATYRNKSDKLYRGYTANLEETVGKNGSVVTDYQFDKNTHTDSHFLQETLSQMEKSEEEIILVTDGGYDGQDNAGFHLTEIIVSAVHIKNSAAPRFIKRLPRLLPQKMPPTEPKARDICKARNSAI
;
A
#
# COMPACT_ATOMS: atom_id res chain seq x y z
N MET A 1 5.19 18.22 4.49
CA MET A 1 4.40 19.13 3.61
C MET A 1 4.31 18.44 2.26
N ASP A 2 3.11 18.10 1.81
CA ASP A 2 2.86 17.47 0.51
C ASP A 2 2.31 18.53 -0.45
N LEU A 3 3.19 19.04 -1.32
CA LEU A 3 2.86 20.11 -2.25
C LEU A 3 1.83 19.69 -3.30
N TYR A 4 1.77 18.40 -3.65
CA TYR A 4 0.80 17.89 -4.62
C TYR A 4 -0.59 17.82 -3.98
N HIS A 5 -0.65 17.34 -2.75
CA HIS A 5 -1.89 17.27 -1.99
C HIS A 5 -2.52 18.65 -1.81
N ASP A 6 -1.74 19.63 -1.35
CA ASP A 6 -2.19 21.01 -1.19
C ASP A 6 -2.71 21.62 -2.50
N CYS A 7 -2.00 21.37 -3.61
CA CYS A 7 -2.38 21.87 -4.93
C CYS A 7 -3.69 21.26 -5.43
N VAL A 8 -3.85 19.93 -5.31
CA VAL A 8 -5.07 19.22 -5.71
C VAL A 8 -6.25 19.72 -4.89
N LYS A 9 -6.07 19.82 -3.57
CA LYS A 9 -7.12 20.24 -2.64
C LYS A 9 -7.57 21.68 -2.89
N ASP A 10 -6.65 22.61 -3.14
CA ASP A 10 -6.98 24.01 -3.49
C ASP A 10 -7.73 24.11 -4.83
N LEU A 11 -7.22 23.44 -5.87
CA LEU A 11 -7.86 23.45 -7.20
C LEU A 11 -9.27 22.85 -7.13
N SER A 12 -9.42 21.69 -6.50
CA SER A 12 -10.70 21.02 -6.32
C SER A 12 -11.68 21.84 -5.48
N GLY A 13 -11.19 22.55 -4.46
CA GLY A 13 -12.00 23.49 -3.67
C GLY A 13 -12.56 24.64 -4.53
N LYS A 14 -11.76 25.18 -5.47
CA LYS A 14 -12.23 26.22 -6.41
C LYS A 14 -13.26 25.67 -7.40
N ILE A 15 -13.03 24.47 -7.95
CA ILE A 15 -13.99 23.81 -8.84
C ILE A 15 -15.30 23.53 -8.11
N GLY A 16 -15.23 23.02 -6.88
CA GLY A 16 -16.40 22.77 -6.03
C GLY A 16 -17.25 24.02 -5.79
N LYS A 17 -16.60 25.18 -5.55
CA LYS A 17 -17.29 26.48 -5.44
C LYS A 17 -18.00 26.88 -6.73
N ILE A 18 -17.33 26.75 -7.89
CA ILE A 18 -17.93 27.03 -9.21
C ILE A 18 -19.15 26.14 -9.45
N MET A 19 -19.05 24.86 -9.09
CA MET A 19 -20.13 23.89 -9.21
C MET A 19 -21.21 24.03 -8.12
N LYS A 20 -21.05 24.95 -7.16
CA LYS A 20 -21.97 25.15 -6.02
C LYS A 20 -22.18 23.87 -5.21
N LEU A 21 -21.10 23.12 -4.98
CA LEU A 21 -21.09 21.97 -4.10
C LEU A 21 -20.88 22.44 -2.65
N ASN A 22 -21.67 21.90 -1.72
CA ASN A 22 -21.69 22.36 -0.32
C ASN A 22 -20.88 21.46 0.64
N GLY A 23 -20.25 20.39 0.15
CA GLY A 23 -19.43 19.50 0.99
C GLY A 23 -20.22 18.56 1.91
N ARG A 24 -21.55 18.63 1.96
CA ARG A 24 -22.35 17.86 2.93
C ARG A 24 -22.49 16.39 2.56
N ILE A 25 -22.47 16.05 1.29
CA ILE A 25 -22.50 14.66 0.82
C ILE A 25 -21.12 14.35 0.25
N ARG A 26 -20.43 13.41 0.89
CA ARG A 26 -19.08 12.99 0.53
C ARG A 26 -19.09 11.48 0.23
N ARG A 27 -18.37 11.07 -0.80
CA ARG A 27 -18.10 9.65 -1.11
C ARG A 27 -16.64 9.37 -0.83
N MET A 28 -16.36 8.23 -0.23
CA MET A 28 -15.01 7.71 -0.05
C MET A 28 -14.89 6.36 -0.73
N ASP A 29 -13.82 6.19 -1.50
CA ASP A 29 -13.52 4.95 -2.18
C ASP A 29 -12.01 4.72 -2.23
N SER A 30 -11.60 3.48 -1.96
CA SER A 30 -10.18 3.11 -1.95
C SER A 30 -9.81 2.30 -3.19
N MET A 31 -8.61 2.53 -3.71
CA MET A 31 -8.08 1.81 -4.85
C MET A 31 -6.61 1.42 -4.64
N MET A 32 -6.25 0.26 -5.17
CA MET A 32 -4.87 -0.21 -5.14
C MET A 32 -4.06 0.49 -6.23
N ILE A 33 -2.86 0.95 -5.88
CA ILE A 33 -1.90 1.55 -6.82
C ILE A 33 -0.69 0.63 -6.92
N GLU A 34 -0.44 0.11 -8.12
CA GLU A 34 0.73 -0.72 -8.35
C GLU A 34 2.00 0.14 -8.43
N SER A 35 3.06 -0.34 -7.79
CA SER A 35 4.40 0.25 -7.82
C SER A 35 5.10 0.12 -9.18
N ASN A 36 4.51 -0.60 -10.14
CA ASN A 36 5.09 -0.90 -11.46
C ASN A 36 6.51 -1.50 -11.39
N ILE A 37 6.77 -2.32 -10.35
CA ILE A 37 8.03 -3.03 -10.16
C ILE A 37 7.93 -4.47 -10.67
N ARG A 38 9.07 -5.01 -11.13
CA ARG A 38 9.15 -6.41 -11.53
C ARG A 38 8.94 -7.34 -10.35
N PHE A 39 8.21 -8.43 -10.59
CA PHE A 39 8.07 -9.53 -9.65
C PHE A 39 9.38 -10.31 -9.57
N LEU A 40 10.06 -10.23 -8.43
CA LEU A 40 11.24 -11.03 -8.12
C LEU A 40 10.83 -12.25 -7.29
N SER A 41 11.35 -13.42 -7.65
CA SER A 41 11.41 -14.56 -6.73
C SER A 41 12.36 -14.26 -5.56
N ARG A 42 12.35 -15.09 -4.51
CA ARG A 42 13.24 -14.90 -3.35
C ARG A 42 14.72 -14.90 -3.74
N MET A 43 15.13 -15.80 -4.65
CA MET A 43 16.51 -15.83 -5.15
C MET A 43 16.85 -14.58 -5.94
N GLU A 44 15.97 -14.15 -6.84
CA GLU A 44 16.18 -12.94 -7.64
C GLU A 44 16.24 -11.69 -6.76
N LEU A 45 15.44 -11.63 -5.69
CA LEU A 45 15.47 -10.52 -4.73
C LEU A 45 16.81 -10.45 -4.00
N ILE A 46 17.27 -11.57 -3.44
CA ILE A 46 18.57 -11.66 -2.74
C ILE A 46 19.70 -11.31 -3.71
N TYR A 47 19.73 -11.95 -4.89
CA TYR A 47 20.70 -11.65 -5.93
C TYR A 47 20.71 -10.17 -6.31
N THR A 48 19.54 -9.56 -6.51
CA THR A 48 19.45 -8.14 -6.91
C THR A 48 20.02 -7.22 -5.84
N CYS A 49 19.78 -7.54 -4.55
CA CYS A 49 20.36 -6.77 -3.45
C CYS A 49 21.89 -6.94 -3.36
N ILE A 50 22.40 -8.18 -3.50
CA ILE A 50 23.83 -8.46 -3.61
C ILE A 50 24.46 -7.67 -4.77
N SER A 51 23.86 -7.73 -5.96
CA SER A 51 24.37 -7.06 -7.15
C SER A 51 24.40 -5.54 -6.99
N LYS A 52 23.34 -4.93 -6.45
CA LYS A 52 23.34 -3.48 -6.15
C LYS A 52 24.46 -3.11 -5.18
N LEU A 53 24.65 -3.87 -4.11
CA LEU A 53 25.72 -3.63 -3.14
C LEU A 53 27.11 -3.80 -3.76
N VAL A 54 27.36 -4.89 -4.49
CA VAL A 54 28.66 -5.15 -5.14
C VAL A 54 28.97 -4.07 -6.18
N VAL A 55 28.00 -3.63 -6.98
CA VAL A 55 28.19 -2.52 -7.93
C VAL A 55 28.54 -1.22 -7.20
N TYR A 56 27.91 -0.94 -6.07
CA TYR A 56 28.22 0.21 -5.24
C TYR A 56 29.65 0.13 -4.67
N LEU A 57 30.00 -1.01 -4.05
CA LEU A 57 31.34 -1.25 -3.48
C LEU A 57 32.42 -1.18 -4.56
N SER A 58 32.20 -1.78 -5.73
CA SER A 58 33.16 -1.76 -6.84
C SER A 58 33.46 -0.35 -7.34
N LYS A 59 32.56 0.63 -7.12
CA LYS A 59 32.78 2.05 -7.47
C LYS A 59 33.45 2.83 -6.35
N LYS A 60 33.21 2.48 -5.08
CA LYS A 60 33.68 3.23 -3.92
C LYS A 60 35.00 2.70 -3.36
N GLN A 61 35.13 1.38 -3.27
CA GLN A 61 36.30 0.65 -2.77
C GLN A 61 36.51 -0.64 -3.59
N PRO A 62 37.10 -0.53 -4.79
CA PRO A 62 37.26 -1.68 -5.70
C PRO A 62 38.03 -2.86 -5.09
N ASP A 63 39.04 -2.57 -4.26
CA ASP A 63 39.92 -3.57 -3.66
C ASP A 63 39.23 -4.41 -2.57
N MET A 64 38.07 -3.98 -2.10
CA MET A 64 37.28 -4.66 -1.07
C MET A 64 36.49 -5.84 -1.61
N VAL A 65 36.12 -5.80 -2.90
CA VAL A 65 35.30 -6.84 -3.52
C VAL A 65 36.18 -8.00 -3.96
N SER A 66 36.02 -9.16 -3.30
CA SER A 66 36.76 -10.37 -3.63
C SER A 66 36.41 -10.89 -5.04
N ASP A 67 37.36 -11.57 -5.69
CA ASP A 67 37.18 -12.09 -7.05
C ASP A 67 35.90 -12.93 -7.26
N PRO A 68 35.48 -13.81 -6.32
CA PRO A 68 34.24 -14.55 -6.45
C PRO A 68 33.01 -13.66 -6.55
N LEU A 69 33.00 -12.48 -5.93
CA LEU A 69 31.85 -11.57 -5.90
C LEU A 69 31.81 -10.61 -7.10
N LYS A 70 32.93 -10.40 -7.81
CA LYS A 70 33.00 -9.42 -8.91
C LYS A 70 32.02 -9.68 -10.05
N HIS A 71 31.60 -10.94 -10.24
CA HIS A 71 30.65 -11.30 -11.29
C HIS A 71 29.31 -10.57 -11.14
N TYR A 72 28.85 -10.27 -9.91
CA TYR A 72 27.60 -9.56 -9.65
C TYR A 72 27.54 -8.14 -10.23
N ALA A 73 28.69 -7.52 -10.53
CA ALA A 73 28.76 -6.22 -11.19
C ALA A 73 28.70 -6.31 -12.74
N GLY A 74 28.68 -7.51 -13.30
CA GLY A 74 28.62 -7.74 -14.74
C GLY A 74 27.27 -7.34 -15.35
N PRO A 75 27.24 -6.61 -16.49
CA PRO A 75 26.01 -6.02 -17.04
C PRO A 75 24.98 -7.06 -17.53
N ASN A 76 25.41 -8.27 -17.88
CA ASN A 76 24.54 -9.36 -18.35
C ASN A 76 24.46 -10.54 -17.38
N GLU A 77 25.00 -10.39 -16.17
CA GLU A 77 25.12 -11.50 -15.23
C GLU A 77 23.76 -11.98 -14.76
N TYR A 78 22.85 -11.05 -14.42
CA TYR A 78 21.48 -11.39 -14.03
C TYR A 78 20.80 -12.27 -15.09
N ASN A 79 20.92 -11.88 -16.37
CA ASN A 79 20.27 -12.61 -17.45
C ASN A 79 20.89 -13.99 -17.68
N ARG A 80 22.21 -14.08 -17.53
CA ARG A 80 22.92 -15.36 -17.57
C ARG A 80 22.40 -16.31 -16.49
N VAL A 81 22.30 -15.83 -15.25
CA VAL A 81 21.94 -16.62 -14.06
C VAL A 81 20.47 -17.07 -14.10
N PHE A 82 19.53 -16.16 -14.39
CA PHE A 82 18.09 -16.48 -14.25
C PHE A 82 17.38 -16.83 -15.55
N TYR A 83 17.87 -16.40 -16.72
CA TYR A 83 17.18 -16.65 -18.01
C TYR A 83 17.89 -17.66 -18.91
N HIS A 84 19.21 -17.79 -18.81
CA HIS A 84 19.99 -18.60 -19.76
C HIS A 84 20.58 -19.88 -19.14
N GLN A 85 20.85 -19.90 -17.84
CA GLN A 85 21.20 -21.13 -17.14
C GLN A 85 19.94 -21.95 -16.86
N ARG A 86 19.87 -23.17 -17.40
CA ARG A 86 18.99 -24.21 -16.85
C ARG A 86 19.56 -24.61 -15.50
N ASN A 87 19.11 -23.94 -14.44
CA ASN A 87 19.48 -24.32 -13.09
C ASN A 87 18.64 -25.52 -12.67
N ASP A 88 19.16 -26.71 -12.95
CA ASP A 88 18.59 -27.97 -12.47
C ASP A 88 18.81 -28.14 -10.94
N ASP A 89 19.67 -27.30 -10.34
CA ASP A 89 19.96 -27.30 -8.89
C ASP A 89 19.75 -25.91 -8.25
N MET A 90 18.50 -25.60 -7.94
CA MET A 90 18.10 -24.37 -7.26
C MET A 90 18.62 -24.30 -5.81
N GLU A 91 18.88 -25.44 -5.19
CA GLU A 91 19.35 -25.50 -3.80
C GLU A 91 20.80 -25.03 -3.71
N ALA A 92 21.67 -25.51 -4.61
CA ALA A 92 23.05 -25.04 -4.71
C ALA A 92 23.15 -23.53 -4.97
N MET A 93 22.27 -22.99 -5.82
CA MET A 93 22.21 -21.55 -6.07
C MET A 93 21.84 -20.76 -4.81
N ILE A 94 20.82 -21.19 -4.07
CA ILE A 94 20.44 -20.54 -2.81
C ILE A 94 21.60 -20.56 -1.83
N GLN A 95 22.28 -21.71 -1.67
CA GLN A 95 23.44 -21.81 -0.78
C GLN A 95 24.57 -20.87 -1.18
N THR A 96 24.81 -20.71 -2.48
CA THR A 96 25.80 -19.75 -3.00
C THR A 96 25.42 -18.32 -2.64
N LEU A 97 24.17 -17.92 -2.90
CA LEU A 97 23.67 -16.57 -2.55
C LEU A 97 23.77 -16.28 -1.05
N LEU A 98 23.45 -17.26 -0.19
CA LEU A 98 23.55 -17.11 1.25
C LEU A 98 25.00 -17.01 1.72
N THR A 99 25.90 -17.82 1.15
CA THR A 99 27.34 -17.76 1.45
C THR A 99 27.94 -16.41 1.04
N ASP A 100 27.63 -15.95 -0.17
CA ASP A 100 28.07 -14.64 -0.67
C ASP A 100 27.51 -13.50 0.18
N SER A 101 26.28 -13.66 0.68
CA SER A 101 25.67 -12.70 1.60
C SER A 101 26.44 -12.60 2.92
N ASP A 102 26.82 -13.72 3.53
CA ASP A 102 27.61 -13.72 4.76
C ASP A 102 29.01 -13.13 4.52
N CYS A 103 29.65 -13.43 3.38
CA CYS A 103 30.89 -12.77 3.00
C CYS A 103 30.74 -11.24 2.89
N LEU A 104 29.65 -10.75 2.29
CA LEU A 104 29.41 -9.32 2.16
C LEU A 104 29.12 -8.63 3.49
N LEU A 105 28.41 -9.28 4.41
CA LEU A 105 28.22 -8.77 5.78
C LEU A 105 29.56 -8.64 6.51
N GLU A 106 30.42 -9.65 6.43
CA GLU A 106 31.75 -9.64 7.05
C GLU A 106 32.71 -8.64 6.40
N LEU A 107 32.59 -8.40 5.10
CA LEU A 107 33.35 -7.36 4.41
C LEU A 107 32.88 -5.98 4.89
N CYS A 108 31.58 -5.68 4.78
CA CYS A 108 31.05 -4.34 5.01
C CYS A 108 31.05 -3.93 6.48
N LYS A 109 30.82 -4.87 7.41
CA LYS A 109 30.67 -4.63 8.85
C LYS A 109 29.80 -3.39 9.12
N THR A 110 30.39 -2.37 9.75
CA THR A 110 29.75 -1.10 10.10
C THR A 110 30.13 0.04 9.16
N ASP A 111 31.03 -0.18 8.20
CA ASP A 111 31.64 0.88 7.38
C ASP A 111 30.68 1.49 6.35
N PHE A 112 29.54 0.81 6.10
CA PHE A 112 28.57 1.17 5.06
C PHE A 112 27.14 1.32 5.56
N GLU A 113 26.91 1.46 6.86
CA GLU A 113 25.56 1.57 7.45
C GLU A 113 24.71 2.71 6.87
N GLU A 114 25.34 3.78 6.42
CA GLU A 114 24.68 4.93 5.77
C GLU A 114 24.45 4.75 4.26
N ALA A 115 25.02 3.71 3.64
CA ALA A 115 24.85 3.44 2.22
C ALA A 115 23.50 2.75 1.97
N THR A 116 22.67 3.35 1.13
CA THR A 116 21.33 2.82 0.80
C THR A 116 21.40 1.39 0.27
N GLU A 117 22.37 1.05 -0.57
CA GLU A 117 22.54 -0.31 -1.09
C GLU A 117 22.83 -1.33 0.01
N TYR A 118 23.61 -0.95 1.02
CA TYR A 118 23.90 -1.81 2.17
C TYR A 118 22.67 -1.95 3.07
N GLN A 119 21.97 -0.85 3.37
CA GLN A 119 20.73 -0.88 4.15
C GLN A 119 19.67 -1.78 3.51
N LEU A 120 19.48 -1.68 2.19
CA LEU A 120 18.55 -2.53 1.45
C LEU A 120 18.97 -4.00 1.44
N PHE A 121 20.28 -4.28 1.33
CA PHE A 121 20.82 -5.62 1.43
C PHE A 121 20.60 -6.24 2.81
N VAL A 122 20.93 -5.52 3.89
CA VAL A 122 20.71 -5.98 5.27
C VAL A 122 19.22 -6.20 5.54
N ARG A 123 18.35 -5.27 5.10
CA ARG A 123 16.88 -5.42 5.19
C ARG A 123 16.42 -6.68 4.44
N CYS A 124 16.88 -6.89 3.21
CA CYS A 124 16.56 -8.08 2.43
C CYS A 124 16.91 -9.36 3.19
N LEU A 125 18.10 -9.45 3.78
CA LEU A 125 18.50 -10.63 4.54
C LEU A 125 17.65 -10.82 5.79
N SER A 126 17.37 -9.75 6.54
CA SER A 126 16.52 -9.80 7.72
C SER A 126 15.11 -10.32 7.39
N ASP A 127 14.55 -9.84 6.27
CA ASP A 127 13.21 -10.18 5.81
C ASP A 127 13.13 -11.61 5.23
N GLN A 128 14.18 -12.09 4.56
CA GLN A 128 14.15 -13.35 3.79
C GLN A 128 14.83 -14.53 4.48
N THR A 129 15.67 -14.29 5.49
CA THR A 129 16.53 -15.32 6.10
C THR A 129 16.45 -15.32 7.62
N VAL A 130 16.89 -16.43 8.21
CA VAL A 130 17.15 -16.59 9.65
C VAL A 130 18.51 -17.24 9.83
N VAL A 131 19.13 -17.01 10.99
CA VAL A 131 20.37 -17.67 11.39
C VAL A 131 20.03 -18.71 12.44
N GLU A 132 20.36 -19.97 12.17
CA GLU A 132 20.14 -21.10 13.05
C GLU A 132 21.44 -21.91 13.16
N ASN A 133 21.91 -22.14 14.39
CA ASN A 133 23.20 -22.82 14.65
C ASN A 133 24.37 -22.19 13.86
N ASP A 134 24.47 -20.84 13.89
CA ASP A 134 25.47 -20.05 13.17
C ASP A 134 25.47 -20.21 11.65
N LYS A 135 24.38 -20.75 11.08
CA LYS A 135 24.20 -20.89 9.63
C LYS A 135 22.97 -20.14 9.16
N ARG A 136 23.15 -19.33 8.13
CA ARG A 136 22.04 -18.65 7.47
C ARG A 136 21.25 -19.63 6.61
N ARG A 137 19.93 -19.61 6.74
CA ARG A 137 18.99 -20.30 5.85
C ARG A 137 17.83 -19.39 5.47
N LEU A 138 17.11 -19.74 4.40
CA LEU A 138 15.87 -19.06 4.05
C LEU A 138 14.82 -19.24 5.16
N ARG A 139 14.00 -18.20 5.35
CA ARG A 139 12.81 -18.28 6.21
C ARG A 139 11.78 -19.25 5.64
N THR A 140 11.18 -20.02 6.53
CA THR A 140 10.04 -20.89 6.27
C THR A 140 8.78 -20.32 6.95
N ARG A 141 7.64 -21.01 6.80
CA ARG A 141 6.37 -20.58 7.39
C ARG A 141 6.38 -20.71 8.92
N GLU A 142 7.16 -21.65 9.42
CA GLU A 142 7.33 -21.97 10.84
C GLU A 142 8.10 -20.87 11.58
N ASP A 143 8.94 -20.10 10.87
CA ASP A 143 9.65 -18.93 11.40
C ASP A 143 8.73 -17.69 11.57
N GLY A 144 7.44 -17.82 11.23
CA GLY A 144 6.43 -16.77 11.28
C GLY A 144 5.80 -16.44 9.92
N THR A 145 4.72 -15.67 9.94
CA THR A 145 4.07 -15.21 8.70
C THR A 145 5.00 -14.22 8.00
N MET A 146 5.30 -14.44 6.71
CA MET A 146 6.04 -13.46 5.89
C MET A 146 5.36 -12.10 5.99
N ASN A 147 6.10 -11.12 6.51
CA ASN A 147 5.59 -9.79 6.77
C ASN A 147 5.13 -9.13 5.45
N SER A 148 3.93 -8.55 5.44
CA SER A 148 3.41 -7.81 4.29
C SER A 148 4.26 -6.59 3.94
N SER A 149 5.07 -6.09 4.88
CA SER A 149 6.05 -5.03 4.63
C SER A 149 7.46 -5.52 4.25
N ALA A 150 7.65 -6.83 4.09
CA ALA A 150 8.92 -7.40 3.62
C ALA A 150 9.29 -6.80 2.26
N LEU A 151 10.57 -6.51 2.06
CA LEU A 151 11.09 -5.92 0.83
C LEU A 151 10.68 -6.75 -0.39
N GLN A 152 9.94 -6.13 -1.32
CA GLN A 152 9.48 -6.81 -2.54
C GLN A 152 10.45 -6.63 -3.72
N ASN A 153 11.06 -5.45 -3.83
CA ASN A 153 12.04 -5.11 -4.85
C ASN A 153 12.88 -3.92 -4.37
N PRO A 154 14.21 -3.95 -4.45
CA PRO A 154 15.05 -2.82 -4.00
C PRO A 154 14.96 -1.59 -4.91
N SER A 155 14.19 -1.61 -5.99
CA SER A 155 13.90 -0.42 -6.83
C SER A 155 12.72 0.40 -6.31
N ASP A 156 11.85 -0.19 -5.48
CA ASP A 156 10.82 0.53 -4.72
C ASP A 156 10.74 -0.12 -3.32
N PRO A 157 11.57 0.33 -2.37
CA PRO A 157 11.69 -0.31 -1.07
C PRO A 157 10.50 -0.05 -0.14
N ASP A 158 9.64 0.90 -0.47
CA ASP A 158 8.45 1.23 0.31
C ASP A 158 7.22 0.45 -0.12
N ALA A 159 7.22 -0.11 -1.34
CA ALA A 159 6.14 -0.96 -1.83
C ALA A 159 5.93 -2.18 -0.93
N THR A 160 4.71 -2.32 -0.40
CA THR A 160 4.29 -3.46 0.42
C THR A 160 3.48 -4.46 -0.39
N TYR A 161 3.24 -5.61 0.19
CA TYR A 161 2.46 -6.68 -0.40
C TYR A 161 1.11 -6.87 0.31
N ARG A 162 0.02 -7.02 -0.46
CA ARG A 162 -1.30 -7.35 0.06
C ARG A 162 -2.01 -8.37 -0.83
N ASN A 163 -2.69 -9.32 -0.20
CA ASN A 163 -3.64 -10.21 -0.87
C ASN A 163 -5.07 -9.72 -0.55
N LYS A 164 -5.84 -9.35 -1.58
CA LYS A 164 -7.26 -8.95 -1.45
C LYS A 164 -8.05 -9.70 -2.52
N SER A 165 -9.02 -10.51 -2.10
CA SER A 165 -9.90 -11.30 -2.97
C SER A 165 -9.15 -12.20 -3.97
N ASP A 166 -8.20 -12.99 -3.46
CA ASP A 166 -7.33 -13.91 -4.23
C ASP A 166 -6.42 -13.23 -5.27
N LYS A 167 -6.34 -11.90 -5.24
CA LYS A 167 -5.42 -11.10 -6.06
C LYS A 167 -4.29 -10.55 -5.21
N LEU A 168 -3.07 -10.72 -5.71
CA LEU A 168 -1.86 -10.17 -5.14
C LEU A 168 -1.63 -8.76 -5.66
N TYR A 169 -1.38 -7.82 -4.76
CA TYR A 169 -1.05 -6.42 -5.07
C TYR A 169 0.29 -6.05 -4.44
N ARG A 170 1.08 -5.23 -5.14
CA ARG A 170 2.36 -4.71 -4.65
C ARG A 170 2.48 -3.22 -4.89
N GLY A 171 2.70 -2.47 -3.82
CA GLY A 171 2.77 -1.02 -3.86
C GLY A 171 1.88 -0.42 -2.79
N TYR A 172 0.93 0.38 -3.25
CA TYR A 172 0.28 1.40 -2.44
C TYR A 172 -1.24 1.28 -2.56
N THR A 173 -1.92 2.11 -1.79
CA THR A 173 -3.36 2.29 -1.85
C THR A 173 -3.65 3.78 -1.72
N ALA A 174 -4.66 4.24 -2.45
CA ALA A 174 -5.18 5.59 -2.29
C ALA A 174 -6.64 5.53 -1.88
N ASN A 175 -7.04 6.43 -1.00
CA ASN A 175 -8.44 6.71 -0.73
C ASN A 175 -8.78 8.07 -1.34
N LEU A 176 -9.80 8.10 -2.19
CA LEU A 176 -10.28 9.32 -2.82
C LEU A 176 -11.56 9.76 -2.11
N GLU A 177 -11.63 11.06 -1.84
CA GLU A 177 -12.81 11.66 -1.28
C GLU A 177 -13.44 12.65 -2.24
N GLU A 178 -14.71 12.42 -2.54
CA GLU A 178 -15.45 13.17 -3.54
C GLU A 178 -16.67 13.83 -2.93
N THR A 179 -16.77 15.15 -3.09
CA THR A 179 -17.98 15.89 -2.76
C THR A 179 -19.00 15.79 -3.89
N VAL A 180 -20.26 15.50 -3.53
CA VAL A 180 -21.36 15.29 -4.48
C VAL A 180 -22.49 16.29 -4.23
N GLY A 181 -23.08 16.79 -5.30
CA GLY A 181 -24.24 17.68 -5.26
C GLY A 181 -25.07 17.65 -6.54
N LYS A 182 -26.09 18.51 -6.62
CA LYS A 182 -27.03 18.54 -7.76
C LYS A 182 -26.35 18.87 -9.10
N ASN A 183 -25.24 19.60 -9.05
CA ASN A 183 -24.53 20.07 -10.24
C ASN A 183 -23.33 19.18 -10.62
N GLY A 184 -23.23 17.98 -10.04
CA GLY A 184 -22.15 17.03 -10.30
C GLY A 184 -21.34 16.71 -9.05
N SER A 185 -20.09 16.30 -9.25
CA SER A 185 -19.19 15.88 -8.19
C SER A 185 -17.74 16.25 -8.50
N VAL A 186 -16.93 16.37 -7.45
CA VAL A 186 -15.51 16.74 -7.53
C VAL A 186 -14.73 15.99 -6.46
N VAL A 187 -13.61 15.38 -6.83
CA VAL A 187 -12.64 14.83 -5.85
C VAL A 187 -12.01 15.98 -5.09
N THR A 188 -12.35 16.11 -3.81
CA THR A 188 -11.97 17.23 -2.95
C THR A 188 -10.78 16.92 -2.04
N ASP A 189 -10.49 15.65 -1.83
CA ASP A 189 -9.35 15.22 -1.03
C ASP A 189 -8.86 13.84 -1.48
N TYR A 190 -7.64 13.48 -1.09
CA TYR A 190 -7.13 12.12 -1.21
C TYR A 190 -6.17 11.79 -0.07
N GLN A 191 -6.04 10.50 0.22
CA GLN A 191 -5.03 9.93 1.10
C GLN A 191 -4.25 8.87 0.31
N PHE A 192 -2.96 8.72 0.61
CA PHE A 192 -2.07 7.79 -0.06
C PHE A 192 -1.15 7.13 0.97
N ASP A 193 -1.07 5.81 0.96
CA ASP A 193 -0.18 5.05 1.85
C ASP A 193 0.17 3.68 1.25
N LYS A 194 1.03 2.92 1.93
CA LYS A 194 1.36 1.51 1.67
C LYS A 194 0.09 0.70 1.59
N ASN A 195 0.04 -0.28 0.69
CA ASN A 195 -1.19 -1.03 0.44
C ASN A 195 -1.68 -1.87 1.63
N THR A 196 -0.88 -2.02 2.68
CA THR A 196 -1.27 -2.58 3.98
C THR A 196 -2.18 -1.66 4.79
N HIS A 197 -2.22 -0.37 4.46
CA HIS A 197 -3.18 0.59 5.00
C HIS A 197 -4.59 0.20 4.56
N THR A 198 -5.51 0.13 5.52
CA THR A 198 -6.85 -0.41 5.27
C THR A 198 -7.85 0.71 5.06
N ASP A 199 -8.94 0.38 4.39
CA ASP A 199 -10.10 1.25 4.17
C ASP A 199 -10.57 1.82 5.54
N SER A 200 -10.53 1.01 6.61
CA SER A 200 -10.84 1.47 7.96
C SER A 200 -9.88 2.53 8.49
N HIS A 201 -8.57 2.37 8.31
CA HIS A 201 -7.61 3.39 8.75
C HIS A 201 -7.83 4.73 8.04
N PHE A 202 -8.05 4.73 6.72
CA PHE A 202 -8.36 5.95 5.96
C PHE A 202 -9.61 6.66 6.47
N LEU A 203 -10.66 5.90 6.81
CA LEU A 203 -11.85 6.49 7.42
C LEU A 203 -11.54 7.12 8.77
N GLN A 204 -10.83 6.43 9.66
CA GLN A 204 -10.48 6.97 10.99
C GLN A 204 -9.69 8.27 10.89
N GLU A 205 -8.72 8.34 9.97
CA GLU A 205 -7.93 9.54 9.71
C GLU A 205 -8.80 10.69 9.20
N THR A 206 -9.64 10.40 8.20
CA THR A 206 -10.57 11.38 7.64
C THR A 206 -11.45 11.98 8.73
N LEU A 207 -12.04 11.13 9.58
CA LEU A 207 -12.92 11.55 10.66
C LEU A 207 -12.19 12.34 11.75
N SER A 208 -10.94 12.00 12.03
CA SER A 208 -10.13 12.71 13.03
C SER A 208 -9.71 14.10 12.56
N GLN A 209 -9.59 14.30 11.24
CA GLN A 209 -9.22 15.58 10.62
C GLN A 209 -10.43 16.45 10.29
N MET A 210 -11.65 15.90 10.26
CA MET A 210 -12.87 16.66 10.00
C MET A 210 -13.15 17.67 11.12
N GLU A 211 -13.29 18.94 10.75
CA GLU A 211 -13.75 19.97 11.67
C GLU A 211 -15.19 19.71 12.12
N LYS A 212 -15.52 20.12 13.34
CA LYS A 212 -16.88 20.03 13.85
C LYS A 212 -17.78 20.95 13.03
N SER A 213 -18.71 20.35 12.29
CA SER A 213 -19.76 21.05 11.55
C SER A 213 -21.04 21.10 12.39
N GLU A 214 -21.71 22.26 12.40
CA GLU A 214 -23.07 22.38 12.97
C GLU A 214 -24.11 21.67 12.11
N GLU A 215 -23.82 21.50 10.81
CA GLU A 215 -24.69 20.85 9.84
C GLU A 215 -24.27 19.39 9.62
N GLU A 216 -25.26 18.53 9.37
CA GLU A 216 -25.04 17.10 9.14
C GLU A 216 -24.24 16.85 7.86
N ILE A 217 -23.17 16.08 8.00
CA ILE A 217 -22.36 15.56 6.89
C ILE A 217 -22.70 14.09 6.71
N ILE A 218 -23.02 13.71 5.48
CA ILE A 218 -23.29 12.34 5.04
C ILE A 218 -22.06 11.83 4.32
N LEU A 219 -21.39 10.85 4.93
CA LEU A 219 -20.28 10.14 4.32
C LEU A 219 -20.77 8.78 3.79
N VAL A 220 -20.58 8.55 2.50
CA VAL A 220 -20.98 7.34 1.79
C VAL A 220 -19.73 6.54 1.44
N THR A 221 -19.65 5.31 1.93
CA THR A 221 -18.52 4.40 1.69
C THR A 221 -19.02 3.05 1.19
N ASP A 222 -18.13 2.24 0.63
CA ASP A 222 -18.40 0.83 0.41
C ASP A 222 -18.29 0.01 1.72
N GLY A 223 -18.54 -1.31 1.63
CA GLY A 223 -18.49 -2.21 2.79
C GLY A 223 -17.10 -2.46 3.37
N GLY A 224 -16.01 -2.15 2.66
CA GLY A 224 -14.63 -2.32 3.14
C GLY A 224 -14.30 -1.44 4.35
N TYR A 225 -15.07 -0.35 4.51
CA TYR A 225 -14.97 0.61 5.60
C TYR A 225 -15.73 0.21 6.89
N ASP A 226 -16.52 -0.87 6.91
CA ASP A 226 -17.23 -1.35 8.11
C ASP A 226 -16.36 -2.31 8.96
N GLY A 227 -15.17 -1.85 9.36
CA GLY A 227 -14.31 -2.58 10.30
C GLY A 227 -14.84 -2.55 11.73
N GLN A 228 -14.62 -3.62 12.51
CA GLN A 228 -15.05 -3.70 13.92
C GLN A 228 -14.48 -2.56 14.77
N ASP A 229 -13.27 -2.09 14.44
CA ASP A 229 -12.59 -0.99 15.14
C ASP A 229 -13.24 0.38 14.92
N ASN A 230 -14.13 0.51 13.93
CA ASN A 230 -14.84 1.76 13.65
C ASN A 230 -16.09 1.96 14.53
N ALA A 231 -16.39 1.02 15.43
CA ALA A 231 -17.56 1.08 16.32
C ALA A 231 -17.50 2.23 17.36
N GLY A 232 -16.30 2.79 17.62
CA GLY A 232 -16.09 3.88 18.59
C GLY A 232 -16.22 5.29 18.03
N PHE A 233 -16.32 5.48 16.71
CA PHE A 233 -16.41 6.82 16.11
C PHE A 233 -17.86 7.31 16.14
N HIS A 234 -18.12 8.29 17.01
CA HIS A 234 -19.40 8.99 17.11
C HIS A 234 -19.60 9.93 15.93
N LEU A 235 -20.40 9.53 14.95
CA LEU A 235 -20.85 10.39 13.85
C LEU A 235 -22.36 10.44 13.77
N THR A 236 -22.86 11.55 13.24
CA THR A 236 -24.29 11.81 13.06
C THR A 236 -24.97 10.86 12.06
N GLU A 237 -24.30 10.44 10.98
CA GLU A 237 -24.71 9.31 10.12
C GLU A 237 -23.57 8.89 9.14
N ILE A 238 -22.94 7.71 9.32
CA ILE A 238 -22.18 7.06 8.23
C ILE A 238 -23.15 6.16 7.47
N ILE A 239 -23.21 6.33 6.15
CA ILE A 239 -23.96 5.45 5.26
C ILE A 239 -22.99 4.48 4.59
N VAL A 240 -22.86 3.28 5.16
CA VAL A 240 -22.16 2.18 4.48
C VAL A 240 -23.10 1.55 3.46
N SER A 241 -22.80 1.73 2.17
CA SER A 241 -23.49 1.03 1.08
C SER A 241 -22.76 -0.27 0.78
N ALA A 242 -23.23 -1.39 1.33
CA ALA A 242 -22.78 -2.71 0.89
C ALA A 242 -23.49 -3.08 -0.43
N VAL A 243 -22.77 -3.06 -1.55
CA VAL A 243 -23.27 -3.64 -2.81
C VAL A 243 -23.12 -5.16 -2.74
N HIS A 244 -24.16 -5.84 -2.28
CA HIS A 244 -24.23 -7.30 -2.37
C HIS A 244 -24.61 -7.70 -3.81
N ILE A 245 -23.62 -8.00 -4.66
CA ILE A 245 -23.88 -8.63 -5.97
C ILE A 245 -24.11 -10.13 -5.73
N LYS A 246 -25.37 -10.51 -5.57
CA LYS A 246 -25.95 -11.79 -6.03
C LYS A 246 -27.48 -11.72 -5.91
N ASN A 247 -28.15 -11.53 -7.05
CA ASN A 247 -29.57 -11.81 -7.29
C ASN A 247 -30.60 -11.32 -6.25
N SER A 248 -30.65 -10.01 -5.93
CA SER A 248 -31.91 -9.41 -5.48
C SER A 248 -32.00 -7.92 -5.80
N ALA A 249 -33.15 -7.52 -6.33
CA ALA A 249 -33.46 -6.17 -6.75
C ALA A 249 -33.72 -5.26 -5.52
N ALA A 250 -32.66 -4.74 -4.91
CA ALA A 250 -32.58 -3.43 -4.23
C ALA A 250 -31.29 -3.34 -3.40
N PRO A 251 -30.55 -2.21 -3.43
CA PRO A 251 -29.48 -1.97 -2.47
C PRO A 251 -30.06 -1.92 -1.05
N ARG A 252 -29.57 -2.82 -0.17
CA ARG A 252 -29.88 -2.80 1.26
C ARG A 252 -28.82 -1.95 1.96
N PHE A 253 -29.25 -0.87 2.61
CA PHE A 253 -28.46 -0.06 3.55
C PHE A 253 -28.29 -0.87 4.84
N ILE A 254 -27.05 -1.10 5.31
CA ILE A 254 -26.80 -2.09 6.37
C ILE A 254 -26.44 -1.48 7.74
N LYS A 255 -26.12 -0.18 7.87
CA LYS A 255 -25.88 0.38 9.21
C LYS A 255 -26.19 1.88 9.27
N ARG A 256 -27.11 2.25 10.15
CA ARG A 256 -27.20 3.60 10.74
C ARG A 256 -26.57 3.50 12.12
N LEU A 257 -25.45 4.18 12.35
CA LEU A 257 -24.95 4.36 13.70
C LEU A 257 -25.95 5.26 14.46
N PRO A 258 -26.49 4.82 15.61
CA PRO A 258 -27.57 5.55 16.27
C PRO A 258 -27.08 6.87 16.88
N ARG A 259 -27.86 7.94 16.71
CA ARG A 259 -27.77 9.17 17.52
C ARG A 259 -28.13 8.84 18.96
N LEU A 260 -27.25 9.17 19.92
CA LEU A 260 -27.63 9.36 21.32
C LEU A 260 -27.76 10.86 21.60
N LEU A 261 -28.83 11.52 21.13
CA LEU A 261 -29.22 12.83 21.68
C LEU A 261 -30.75 13.02 21.67
N PRO A 262 -31.30 13.80 22.62
CA PRO A 262 -32.73 13.84 22.91
C PRO A 262 -33.53 14.61 21.85
N GLN A 263 -34.71 14.05 21.61
CA GLN A 263 -35.84 14.40 20.73
C GLN A 263 -35.90 15.73 19.91
N LYS A 264 -36.32 15.50 18.64
CA LYS A 264 -37.22 16.26 17.74
C LYS A 264 -36.74 17.56 17.07
N MET A 265 -36.63 17.51 15.73
CA MET A 265 -36.94 18.61 14.79
C MET A 265 -37.45 18.06 13.42
N PRO A 266 -38.23 18.84 12.63
CA PRO A 266 -39.13 18.34 11.58
C PRO A 266 -38.46 18.12 10.21
N PRO A 267 -39.12 17.44 9.25
CA PRO A 267 -38.47 16.94 8.04
C PRO A 267 -38.58 17.92 6.88
N THR A 268 -37.46 18.47 6.41
CA THR A 268 -37.39 19.12 5.09
C THR A 268 -36.00 18.93 4.48
N GLU A 269 -35.81 17.85 3.71
CA GLU A 269 -34.97 17.78 2.50
C GLU A 269 -35.09 16.37 1.87
N PRO A 270 -34.87 16.22 0.54
CA PRO A 270 -35.23 15.01 -0.20
C PRO A 270 -34.41 13.80 0.26
N LYS A 271 -35.06 12.64 0.30
CA LYS A 271 -34.47 11.39 0.79
C LYS A 271 -33.22 11.05 -0.04
N ALA A 272 -32.10 10.80 0.63
CA ALA A 272 -30.82 10.34 0.07
C ALA A 272 -30.91 9.14 -0.91
N ARG A 273 -32.05 8.44 -0.96
CA ARG A 273 -32.34 7.39 -1.96
C ARG A 273 -32.27 7.87 -3.41
N ASP A 274 -32.52 9.13 -3.69
CA ASP A 274 -32.64 9.62 -5.07
C ASP A 274 -31.30 10.05 -5.69
N ILE A 275 -30.22 10.16 -4.90
CA ILE A 275 -28.91 10.63 -5.36
C ILE A 275 -28.03 9.48 -5.88
N CYS A 276 -28.23 8.24 -5.43
CA CYS A 276 -27.39 7.09 -5.81
C CYS A 276 -27.74 6.41 -7.14
N LYS A 277 -28.70 6.91 -7.93
CA LYS A 277 -29.12 6.25 -9.19
C LYS A 277 -28.36 6.67 -10.45
N ALA A 278 -27.42 7.61 -10.34
CA ALA A 278 -26.63 8.02 -11.50
C ALA A 278 -25.37 7.14 -11.64
N ARG A 279 -25.47 6.17 -12.56
CA ARG A 279 -24.40 5.71 -13.46
C ARG A 279 -23.54 4.51 -13.00
N ASN A 280 -24.11 3.31 -13.13
CA ASN A 280 -23.37 2.04 -13.29
C ASN A 280 -23.10 1.76 -14.79
N SER A 281 -22.42 2.66 -15.49
CA SER A 281 -21.92 2.35 -16.83
C SER A 281 -20.64 3.12 -17.13
N ALA A 282 -19.58 2.33 -17.34
CA ALA A 282 -18.19 2.68 -17.66
C ALA A 282 -17.27 2.96 -16.45
N ILE A 283 -16.87 1.89 -15.75
CA ILE A 283 -15.45 1.45 -15.58
C ILE A 283 -15.46 -0.08 -15.65
#